data_AF-A0A947MDA6-F1
#
_entry.id   AF-A0A947MDA6-F1
#
_cell.length_a   1.000
_cell.length_b   1.000
_cell.length_c   1.000
_cell.angle_alpha   90.00
_cell.angle_beta   90.00
_cell.angle_gamma   90.00
#
_symmetry.space_group_name_H-M   'P 1'
#
loop_
_entity.id
_entity.type
_entity.pdbx_description
1 polymer ?
#
loop_
_entity_poly.entity_id
_entity_poly.type
_entity_poly.pdbx_seq_one_letter_code
_entity_poly.pdbx_strand_id
1 'polypeptide(L)' 'MHFFGWNIVLGLLVVYPLWRVYERVGLNPLFALLVFFPGLGWLLALLPLAFQDWPNLPTARQTRR' A
#
# COMPACT_ATOMS: atom_id res chain seq x y z
N MET A 1 -8.82 -28.58 -2.75
CA MET A 1 -8.39 -27.48 -1.85
C MET A 1 -7.30 -26.66 -2.54
N HIS A 2 -7.63 -25.94 -3.63
CA HIS A 2 -6.64 -25.22 -4.46
C HIS A 2 -6.64 -23.71 -4.20
N PHE A 3 -7.71 -23.18 -3.59
CA PHE A 3 -7.89 -21.75 -3.38
C PHE A 3 -6.99 -21.15 -2.31
N PHE A 4 -6.66 -21.90 -1.25
CA PHE A 4 -5.96 -21.33 -0.09
C PHE A 4 -4.51 -20.93 -0.40
N GLY A 5 -3.77 -21.77 -1.15
CA GLY A 5 -2.40 -21.46 -1.56
C GLY A 5 -2.32 -20.27 -2.52
N TRP A 6 -3.27 -20.16 -3.46
CA TRP A 6 -3.32 -19.06 -4.42
C TRP A 6 -3.53 -17.69 -3.74
N ASN A 7 -4.38 -17.64 -2.71
CA ASN A 7 -4.62 -16.41 -1.94
C ASN A 7 -3.35 -15.94 -1.20
N ILE A 8 -2.52 -16.86 -0.70
CA ILE A 8 -1.26 -16.51 -0.04
C ILE A 8 -0.26 -15.92 -1.04
N VAL A 9 -0.13 -16.53 -2.22
CA VAL A 9 0.78 -16.05 -3.27
C VAL A 9 0.37 -14.66 -3.75
N LEU A 10 -0.94 -14.44 -4.00
CA LEU A 10 -1.46 -13.12 -4.36
C LEU A 10 -1.25 -12.11 -3.23
N GLY A 11 -1.47 -12.50 -1.98
CA GLY A 11 -1.21 -11.63 -0.82
C GLY A 11 0.24 -11.18 -0.76
N LEU A 12 1.20 -12.10 -0.92
CA LEU A 12 2.63 -11.78 -0.95
C LEU A 12 3.02 -10.85 -2.11
N LEU A 13 2.44 -11.07 -3.29
CA LEU A 13 2.65 -10.20 -4.46
C LEU A 13 2.18 -8.77 -4.22
N VAL A 14 1.17 -8.57 -3.38
CA VAL A 14 0.64 -7.23 -3.06
C VAL A 14 1.33 -6.62 -1.85
N VAL A 15 1.74 -7.43 -0.87
CA VAL A 15 2.48 -6.95 0.30
C VAL A 15 3.76 -6.24 -0.12
N TYR A 16 4.51 -6.80 -1.07
CA TYR A 16 5.77 -6.20 -1.51
C TYR A 16 5.63 -4.75 -2.04
N PRO A 17 4.75 -4.44 -3.02
CA PRO A 17 4.55 -3.07 -3.47
C PRO A 17 3.94 -2.20 -2.38
N LEU A 18 3.01 -2.70 -1.56
CA LEU A 18 2.45 -1.93 -0.44
C LEU A 18 3.57 -1.49 0.51
N TRP A 19 4.43 -2.43 0.92
CA TRP A 19 5.60 -2.18 1.77
C TRP A 19 6.45 -1.05 1.20
N ARG A 20 6.74 -1.10 -0.11
CA ARG A 20 7.52 -0.06 -0.77
C ARG A 20 6.82 1.30 -0.76
N VAL A 21 5.49 1.35 -0.88
CA VAL A 21 4.74 2.61 -0.77
C VAL A 21 4.80 3.15 0.65
N TYR A 22 4.59 2.29 1.66
CA TYR A 22 4.71 2.65 3.08
C TYR A 22 6.07 3.30 3.40
N GLU A 23 7.17 2.70 2.92
CA GLU A 23 8.51 3.27 3.07
C GLU A 23 8.66 4.64 2.38
N ARG A 24 8.02 4.85 1.22
CA ARG A 24 8.12 6.11 0.47
C ARG A 24 7.39 7.26 1.15
N VAL A 25 6.28 6.97 1.82
CA VAL A 25 5.51 7.98 2.57
C VAL A 25 5.98 8.14 4.02
N GLY A 26 7.02 7.40 4.44
CA GLY A 26 7.57 7.47 5.80
C GLY A 26 6.72 6.77 6.86
N LEU A 27 5.80 5.89 6.46
CA LEU A 27 4.99 5.09 7.37
C LEU A 27 5.67 3.75 7.70
N ASN A 28 5.26 3.13 8.81
CA ASN A 28 5.76 1.81 9.20
C ASN A 28 5.29 0.73 8.21
N PRO A 29 6.20 0.05 7.48
CA PRO A 29 5.80 -0.90 6.45
C PRO A 29 5.20 -2.20 6.99
N LEU A 30 5.29 -2.46 8.30
CA LEU A 30 4.56 -3.55 8.96
C LEU A 30 3.04 -3.46 8.75
N PHE A 31 2.49 -2.26 8.52
CA PHE A 31 1.07 -2.10 8.20
C PHE A 31 0.66 -2.74 6.87
N ALA A 32 1.60 -3.01 5.96
CA ALA A 32 1.31 -3.77 4.75
C ALA A 32 0.85 -5.21 5.03
N LEU A 33 1.26 -5.79 6.16
CA LEU A 33 0.85 -7.14 6.58
C LEU A 33 -0.63 -7.21 6.96
N LEU A 34 -1.27 -6.08 7.24
CA LEU A 34 -2.71 -6.03 7.51
C LEU A 34 -3.52 -6.58 6.34
N VAL A 35 -2.98 -6.62 5.11
CA VAL A 35 -3.67 -7.21 3.94
C VAL A 35 -4.06 -8.68 4.13
N PHE A 36 -3.36 -9.42 4.99
CA PHE A 36 -3.69 -10.81 5.32
C PHE A 36 -4.90 -10.94 6.25
N PHE A 37 -5.39 -9.83 6.82
CA PHE A 37 -6.56 -9.85 7.67
C PHE A 37 -7.83 -10.09 6.83
N PRO A 38 -8.60 -11.16 7.10
CA PRO A 38 -9.75 -11.50 6.28
C PRO A 38 -10.84 -10.42 6.37
N GLY A 39 -11.44 -10.08 5.24
CA GLY A 39 -12.51 -9.09 5.13
C GLY A 39 -12.04 -7.63 5.18
N LEU A 40 -11.26 -7.25 6.20
CA LEU A 40 -10.88 -5.85 6.46
C LEU A 40 -9.43 -5.49 6.12
N GLY A 41 -8.58 -6.47 5.80
CA GLY A 41 -7.14 -6.24 5.68
C GLY A 41 -6.74 -5.18 4.68
N TRP A 42 -7.39 -5.18 3.52
CA TRP A 42 -7.20 -4.17 2.47
C TRP A 42 -7.61 -2.77 2.93
N LEU A 43 -8.73 -2.64 3.62
CA LEU A 43 -9.16 -1.36 4.18
C LEU A 43 -8.16 -0.84 5.20
N LEU A 44 -7.73 -1.69 6.12
CA LEU A 44 -6.76 -1.31 7.16
C LEU A 44 -5.39 -0.95 6.59
N ALA A 45 -4.98 -1.59 5.49
CA ALA A 45 -3.72 -1.30 4.82
C ALA A 45 -3.80 -0.07 3.89
N LEU A 46 -4.99 0.34 3.43
CA LEU A 46 -5.14 1.53 2.57
C LEU A 46 -5.51 2.78 3.36
N LEU A 47 -6.19 2.64 4.49
CA LEU A 47 -6.65 3.75 5.31
C LEU A 47 -5.50 4.69 5.74
N PRO A 48 -4.32 4.21 6.20
CA PRO A 48 -3.21 5.09 6.53
C PRO A 48 -2.65 5.83 5.31
N LEU A 49 -2.56 5.16 4.15
CA LEU A 49 -2.07 5.77 2.91
C LEU A 49 -2.98 6.89 2.41
N ALA A 50 -4.30 6.77 2.63
CA ALA A 50 -5.28 7.77 2.22
C ALA A 50 -5.07 9.13 2.92
N PHE A 51 -4.46 9.13 4.11
CA PHE A 51 -4.18 10.34 4.89
C PHE A 51 -2.73 10.82 4.79
N GLN A 52 -1.87 10.18 3.98
CA GLN A 52 -0.48 10.62 3.80
C GLN A 52 -0.34 11.65 2.69
N ASP A 53 0.63 12.55 2.87
CA ASP A 53 1.05 13.48 1.81
C ASP A 53 1.86 12.74 0.76
N TRP A 54 1.36 12.73 -0.47
CA TRP A 54 2.00 12.00 -1.56
C TRP A 54 3.18 12.80 -2.12
N PRO A 55 4.38 12.20 -2.26
CA PRO A 55 5.60 12.92 -2.63
C PRO A 55 5.61 13.45 -4.06
N ASN A 56 4.62 13.11 -4.90
CA ASN A 56 4.59 13.43 -6.33
C ASN A 56 3.50 14.46 -6.70
N LEU A 57 3.12 15.33 -5.78
CA LEU A 57 2.20 16.42 -6.08
C LEU A 57 2.80 17.33 -7.17
N PRO A 58 2.11 17.53 -8.32
CA PRO A 58 2.60 18.42 -9.36
C PRO A 58 2.78 19.81 -8.76
N THR A 59 4.03 20.26 -8.65
CA THR A 59 4.28 21.66 -8.34
C THR A 59 3.73 22.45 -9.52
N ALA A 60 2.63 23.19 -9.33
CA ALA A 60 1.91 23.94 -10.35
C ALA A 60 2.70 25.14 -10.94
N ARG A 61 4.03 24.99 -11.11
CA ARG A 61 4.97 26.09 -11.34
C ARG A 61 5.97 25.82 -12.47
N GLN A 62 5.63 25.00 -13.47
CA GLN A 62 6.49 24.75 -14.63
C GLN A 62 6.07 25.47 -15.93
N THR A 63 4.89 26.11 -15.99
CA THR A 63 4.38 26.75 -17.25
C THR A 63 4.61 28.27 -17.31
N ARG A 64 5.63 28.78 -16.63
CA ARG A 64 6.06 30.19 -16.79
C ARG A 64 7.55 30.25 -17.12
N ARG A 65 7.92 29.67 -18.26
CA ARG A 65 9.20 29.91 -18.94
C ARG A 65 8.96 30.11 -20.42
#